data_AF-A0A945TTT4-F1
#
_entry.id   AF-A0A945TTT4-F1
#
_cell.length_a   1.000
_cell.length_b   1.000
_cell.length_c   1.000
_cell.angle_alpha   90.00
_cell.angle_beta   90.00
_cell.angle_gamma   90.00
#
_symmetry.space_group_name_H-M   'P 1'
#
loop_
_entity.id
_entity.type
_entity.pdbx_description
1 polymer ?
#
loop_
_entity_poly.entity_id
_entity_poly.type
_entity_poly.pdbx_seq_one_letter_code
_entity_poly.pdbx_strand_id
1 'polypeptide(L)'
;MEDPEINSVKNLMDVGLDDAKSELTLDLFQFAFAKLQKGLKEEHYFEVICICQSIMNERFGKLLQEYQGIEDKFKLITDLEETITNLLSYMELQGQIINPALSELFADISTGQKGNRWIDRRDTSIHEYVAVFSDNIQFTMTMRDGFNRRTAELGVQLTLKTVNLVNELILQTDKTEGL
;
A
#
# COMPACT_ATOMS: atom_id res chain seq x y z
N MET A 1 -9.90 -1.72 25.06
CA MET A 1 -10.88 -0.91 24.30
C MET A 1 -10.37 -0.96 22.88
N GLU A 2 -10.98 -1.82 22.06
CA GLU A 2 -10.52 -2.04 20.68
C GLU A 2 -10.77 -0.80 19.83
N ASP A 3 -9.78 -0.44 19.02
CA ASP A 3 -9.78 0.76 18.19
C ASP A 3 -10.81 0.61 17.05
N PRO A 4 -11.71 1.58 16.81
CA PRO A 4 -12.67 1.53 15.70
C PRO A 4 -12.04 1.28 14.32
N GLU A 5 -10.75 1.59 14.12
CA GLU A 5 -10.03 1.24 12.89
C GLU A 5 -9.85 -0.28 12.70
N ILE A 6 -9.68 -1.06 13.77
CA ILE A 6 -9.48 -2.53 13.71
C ILE A 6 -10.78 -3.25 13.36
N ASN A 7 -11.92 -2.77 13.84
CA ASN A 7 -13.24 -3.28 13.42
C ASN A 7 -13.52 -3.00 11.93
N SER A 8 -12.88 -1.99 11.33
CA SER A 8 -12.98 -1.76 9.88
C SER A 8 -12.28 -2.86 9.08
N VAL A 9 -11.13 -3.36 9.54
CA VAL A 9 -10.32 -4.39 8.87
C VAL A 9 -11.09 -5.71 8.73
N LYS A 10 -11.83 -6.09 9.78
CA LYS A 10 -12.65 -7.30 9.76
C LYS A 10 -13.80 -7.18 8.75
N ASN A 11 -14.51 -6.04 8.73
CA ASN A 11 -15.57 -5.78 7.74
C ASN A 11 -15.05 -5.64 6.30
N LEU A 12 -13.80 -5.20 6.14
CA LEU A 12 -13.12 -5.04 4.85
C LEU A 12 -12.73 -6.39 4.23
N MET A 13 -12.50 -7.41 5.06
CA MET A 13 -12.05 -8.73 4.64
C MET A 13 -13.14 -9.81 4.72
N ASP A 14 -14.37 -9.45 5.07
CA ASP A 14 -15.48 -10.36 5.40
C ASP A 14 -16.11 -11.08 4.20
N VAL A 15 -15.40 -11.17 3.07
CA VAL A 15 -15.87 -11.82 1.85
C VAL A 15 -15.14 -13.17 1.74
N GLY A 16 -15.74 -14.22 2.31
CA GLY A 16 -15.31 -15.62 2.07
C GLY A 16 -14.37 -16.23 3.11
N LEU A 17 -14.60 -16.00 4.41
CA LEU A 17 -13.85 -16.63 5.51
C LEU A 17 -14.21 -18.13 5.71
N ASP A 18 -14.05 -18.95 4.67
CA ASP A 18 -14.33 -20.40 4.74
C ASP A 18 -13.04 -21.26 4.65
N ASP A 19 -11.87 -20.64 4.48
CA ASP A 19 -10.59 -21.34 4.40
C ASP A 19 -9.47 -20.74 5.28
N ALA A 20 -8.51 -21.60 5.65
CA ALA A 20 -7.41 -21.27 6.57
C ALA A 20 -6.46 -20.17 6.04
N LYS A 21 -6.44 -19.94 4.71
CA LYS A 21 -5.61 -18.90 4.11
C LYS A 21 -6.25 -17.54 4.31
N SER A 22 -7.57 -17.44 4.18
CA SER A 22 -8.33 -16.22 4.46
C SER A 22 -8.26 -15.83 5.94
N GLU A 23 -8.35 -16.80 6.85
CA GLU A 23 -8.15 -16.56 8.30
C GLU A 23 -6.74 -16.03 8.62
N LEU A 24 -5.69 -16.69 8.12
CA LEU A 24 -4.31 -16.24 8.34
C LEU A 24 -4.05 -14.86 7.73
N THR A 25 -4.64 -14.56 6.57
CA THR A 25 -4.51 -13.24 5.94
C THR A 25 -5.11 -12.17 6.84
N LEU A 26 -6.28 -12.42 7.42
CA LEU A 26 -6.92 -11.49 8.35
C LEU A 26 -6.04 -11.23 9.58
N ASP A 27 -5.50 -12.28 10.20
CA ASP A 27 -4.62 -12.17 11.35
C ASP A 27 -3.35 -11.36 11.04
N LEU A 28 -2.74 -11.60 9.87
CA LEU A 28 -1.55 -10.87 9.43
C LEU A 28 -1.84 -9.38 9.19
N PHE A 29 -2.98 -9.06 8.58
CA PHE A 29 -3.39 -7.67 8.38
C PHE A 29 -3.67 -6.97 9.72
N GLN A 30 -4.41 -7.60 10.63
CA GLN A 30 -4.67 -7.06 11.96
C GLN A 30 -3.36 -6.79 12.72
N PHE A 31 -2.43 -7.74 12.69
CA PHE A 31 -1.12 -7.57 13.31
C PHE A 31 -0.31 -6.44 12.66
N ALA A 32 -0.33 -6.34 11.33
CA ALA A 32 0.34 -5.28 10.59
C ALA A 32 -0.21 -3.90 10.95
N PHE A 33 -1.53 -3.72 11.00
CA PHE A 33 -2.17 -2.46 11.41
C PHE A 33 -1.83 -2.07 12.85
N ALA A 34 -1.85 -3.03 13.78
CA ALA A 34 -1.42 -2.77 15.15
C ALA A 34 0.06 -2.31 15.22
N LYS A 35 0.92 -2.90 14.38
CA LYS A 35 2.32 -2.46 14.24
C LYS A 35 2.44 -1.06 13.64
N LEU A 36 1.62 -0.67 12.67
CA LEU A 36 1.62 0.69 12.12
C LEU A 36 1.32 1.73 13.21
N GLN A 37 0.26 1.50 13.98
CA GLN A 37 -0.13 2.40 15.07
C GLN A 37 0.96 2.50 16.16
N LYS A 38 1.48 1.35 16.60
CA LYS A 38 2.56 1.30 17.58
C LYS A 38 3.83 1.97 17.07
N GLY A 39 4.22 1.70 15.82
CA GLY A 39 5.42 2.24 15.21
C GLY A 39 5.37 3.76 15.04
N LEU A 40 4.21 4.34 14.71
CA LEU A 40 4.05 5.80 14.70
C LEU A 40 4.24 6.41 16.09
N LYS A 41 3.72 5.76 17.14
CA LYS A 41 3.83 6.22 18.53
C LYS A 41 5.25 6.09 19.08
N GLU A 42 5.97 5.04 18.71
CA GLU A 42 7.32 4.73 19.17
C GLU A 42 8.42 5.25 18.23
N GLU A 43 8.03 6.08 17.24
CA GLU A 43 8.94 6.70 16.27
C GLU A 43 9.73 5.70 15.40
N HIS A 44 9.19 4.50 15.20
CA HIS A 44 9.71 3.47 14.30
C HIS A 44 9.28 3.69 12.86
N TYR A 45 9.50 4.91 12.35
CA TYR A 45 8.96 5.37 11.06
C TYR A 45 9.39 4.51 9.88
N PHE A 46 10.64 4.05 9.84
CA PHE A 46 11.12 3.18 8.77
C PHE A 46 10.35 1.85 8.72
N GLU A 47 10.10 1.21 9.88
CA GLU A 47 9.30 -0.01 9.95
C GLU A 47 7.86 0.25 9.48
N VAL A 48 7.26 1.36 9.90
CA VAL A 48 5.91 1.76 9.46
C VAL A 48 5.86 1.90 7.94
N ILE A 49 6.85 2.55 7.33
CA ILE A 49 6.94 2.73 5.88
C ILE A 49 7.02 1.37 5.16
N CYS A 50 7.88 0.46 5.63
CA CYS A 50 8.01 -0.88 5.05
C CYS A 50 6.72 -1.69 5.15
N ILE A 51 6.02 -1.64 6.29
CA ILE A 51 4.75 -2.35 6.48
C ILE A 51 3.67 -1.76 5.56
N CYS A 52 3.55 -0.43 5.47
CA CYS A 52 2.66 0.24 4.52
C CYS A 52 2.91 -0.22 3.08
N GLN A 53 4.18 -0.25 2.66
CA GLN A 53 4.59 -0.73 1.33
C GLN A 53 4.14 -2.17 1.10
N SER A 54 4.39 -3.05 2.07
CA SER A 54 3.99 -4.46 1.98
C SER A 54 2.48 -4.62 1.84
N ILE A 55 1.69 -3.88 2.61
CA ILE A 55 0.22 -3.96 2.57
C ILE A 55 -0.31 -3.49 1.21
N MET A 56 0.09 -2.30 0.75
CA MET A 56 -0.41 -1.79 -0.53
C MET A 56 0.03 -2.68 -1.69
N ASN A 57 1.25 -3.21 -1.65
CA ASN A 57 1.76 -4.11 -2.67
C ASN A 57 0.93 -5.39 -2.74
N GLU A 58 0.58 -5.96 -1.58
CA GLU A 58 -0.34 -7.10 -1.52
C GLU A 58 -1.70 -6.77 -2.12
N ARG A 59 -2.33 -5.67 -1.70
CA ARG A 59 -3.66 -5.30 -2.20
C ARG A 59 -3.68 -5.09 -3.71
N PHE A 60 -2.75 -4.31 -4.25
CA PHE A 60 -2.70 -4.09 -5.70
C PHE A 60 -2.33 -5.34 -6.48
N GLY A 61 -1.45 -6.19 -5.94
CA GLY A 61 -1.15 -7.48 -6.53
C GLY A 61 -2.36 -8.40 -6.55
N LYS A 62 -3.17 -8.43 -5.49
CA LYS A 62 -4.43 -9.16 -5.45
C LYS A 62 -5.42 -8.61 -6.48
N LEU A 63 -5.58 -7.29 -6.58
CA LEU A 63 -6.42 -6.67 -7.61
C LEU A 63 -5.99 -7.06 -9.03
N LEU A 64 -4.68 -7.06 -9.30
CA LEU A 64 -4.14 -7.52 -10.58
C LEU A 64 -4.46 -8.99 -10.86
N GLN A 65 -4.30 -9.85 -9.86
CA GLN A 65 -4.64 -11.28 -9.96
C GLN A 65 -6.12 -11.48 -10.28
N GLU A 66 -7.01 -10.75 -9.61
CA GLU A 66 -8.46 -10.79 -9.89
C GLU A 66 -8.74 -10.36 -11.33
N TYR A 67 -8.18 -9.23 -11.78
CA TYR A 67 -8.37 -8.76 -13.16
C TYR A 67 -7.80 -9.71 -14.22
N GLN A 68 -6.80 -10.51 -13.87
CA GLN A 68 -6.22 -11.53 -14.73
C GLN A 68 -6.96 -12.87 -14.69
N GLY A 69 -7.86 -13.09 -13.71
CA GLY A 69 -8.47 -14.39 -13.45
C GLY A 69 -7.43 -15.45 -13.05
N ILE A 70 -6.39 -15.07 -12.31
CA ILE A 70 -5.29 -15.95 -11.93
C ILE A 70 -5.25 -16.14 -10.41
N GLU A 71 -5.51 -17.35 -9.96
CA GLU A 71 -5.28 -17.75 -8.57
C GLU A 71 -3.79 -18.07 -8.33
N ASP A 72 -3.22 -17.52 -7.26
CA ASP A 72 -2.00 -18.00 -6.58
C ASP A 72 -0.71 -18.13 -7.41
N LYS A 73 -0.62 -17.51 -8.60
CA LYS A 73 0.59 -17.61 -9.43
C LYS A 73 1.65 -16.55 -9.16
N PHE A 74 1.30 -15.39 -8.61
CA PHE A 74 2.29 -14.34 -8.36
C PHE A 74 2.80 -14.42 -6.92
N LYS A 75 4.03 -14.90 -6.77
CA LYS A 75 4.86 -14.41 -5.66
C LYS A 75 5.01 -12.90 -5.92
N LEU A 76 4.61 -12.07 -4.95
CA LEU A 76 4.95 -10.65 -4.91
C LEU A 76 6.48 -10.54 -4.73
N ILE A 77 7.21 -10.71 -5.84
CA ILE A 77 8.67 -10.51 -5.91
C ILE A 77 8.97 -9.05 -6.28
N THR A 78 7.98 -8.38 -6.84
CA THR A 78 8.03 -7.02 -7.36
C THR A 78 7.75 -6.01 -6.24
N ASP A 79 8.39 -4.85 -6.33
CA ASP A 79 8.08 -3.74 -5.43
C ASP A 79 6.72 -3.10 -5.77
N LEU A 80 6.32 -2.11 -4.96
CA LEU A 80 5.03 -1.45 -5.12
C LEU A 80 4.91 -0.70 -6.45
N GLU A 81 6.01 -0.08 -6.92
CA GLU A 81 6.02 0.68 -8.17
C GLU A 81 5.81 -0.26 -9.36
N GLU A 82 6.53 -1.37 -9.39
CA GLU A 82 6.40 -2.38 -10.43
C GLU A 82 5.01 -3.03 -10.41
N THR A 83 4.45 -3.32 -9.24
CA THR A 83 3.08 -3.86 -9.13
C THR A 83 2.03 -2.89 -9.66
N ILE A 84 2.12 -1.60 -9.32
CA ILE A 84 1.20 -0.57 -9.85
C ILE A 84 1.37 -0.44 -11.37
N THR A 85 2.60 -0.44 -11.86
CA THR A 85 2.90 -0.36 -13.29
C THR A 85 2.31 -1.54 -14.05
N ASN A 86 2.49 -2.76 -13.54
CA ASN A 86 1.92 -3.97 -14.15
C ASN A 86 0.39 -3.93 -14.17
N LEU A 87 -0.23 -3.44 -13.11
CA LEU A 87 -1.69 -3.26 -13.06
C LEU A 87 -2.17 -2.25 -14.10
N LEU A 88 -1.54 -1.08 -14.18
CA LEU A 88 -1.87 -0.05 -15.17
C LEU A 88 -1.69 -0.57 -16.60
N SER A 89 -0.57 -1.22 -16.90
CA SER A 89 -0.31 -1.81 -18.22
C SER A 89 -1.32 -2.88 -18.57
N TYR A 90 -1.73 -3.73 -17.62
CA TYR A 90 -2.77 -4.72 -17.87
C TYR A 90 -4.12 -4.06 -18.21
N MET A 91 -4.55 -3.08 -17.42
CA MET A 91 -5.80 -2.35 -17.66
C MET A 91 -5.81 -1.66 -19.04
N GLU A 92 -4.68 -1.03 -19.42
CA GLU A 92 -4.51 -0.42 -20.74
C GLU A 92 -4.62 -1.44 -21.87
N LEU A 93 -3.94 -2.59 -21.76
CA LEU A 93 -3.98 -3.66 -22.75
C LEU A 93 -5.39 -4.24 -22.95
N GLN A 94 -6.19 -4.29 -21.88
CA GLN A 94 -7.59 -4.74 -21.92
C GLN A 94 -8.57 -3.63 -22.34
N GLY A 95 -8.10 -2.39 -22.57
CA GLY A 95 -8.95 -1.25 -22.87
C GLY A 95 -9.89 -0.85 -21.73
N GLN A 96 -9.54 -1.19 -20.48
CA GLN A 96 -10.34 -0.87 -19.31
C GLN A 96 -10.22 0.62 -18.95
N ILE A 97 -11.35 1.24 -18.62
CA ILE A 97 -11.35 2.60 -18.08
C ILE A 97 -10.89 2.53 -16.63
N ILE A 98 -9.79 3.21 -16.32
CA ILE A 98 -9.26 3.27 -14.96
C ILE A 98 -10.26 4.02 -14.07
N ASN A 99 -10.64 3.39 -12.95
CA ASN A 99 -11.46 4.04 -11.94
C ASN A 99 -10.80 5.36 -11.49
N PRO A 100 -11.50 6.50 -11.51
CA PRO A 100 -10.91 7.80 -11.15
C PRO A 100 -10.27 7.83 -9.76
N ALA A 101 -10.89 7.18 -8.76
CA ALA A 101 -10.33 7.10 -7.41
C ALA A 101 -9.05 6.25 -7.36
N LEU A 102 -8.96 5.22 -8.21
CA LEU A 102 -7.75 4.40 -8.35
C LEU A 102 -6.62 5.20 -9.01
N SER A 103 -6.95 5.97 -10.05
CA SER A 103 -6.01 6.89 -10.71
C SER A 103 -5.50 7.96 -9.74
N GLU A 104 -6.38 8.56 -8.95
CA GLU A 104 -6.02 9.53 -7.91
C GLU A 104 -5.12 8.89 -6.84
N LEU A 105 -5.45 7.68 -6.39
CA LEU A 105 -4.61 6.95 -5.42
C LEU A 105 -3.22 6.65 -5.96
N PHE A 106 -3.09 6.22 -7.22
CA PHE A 106 -1.79 6.02 -7.84
C PHE A 106 -1.01 7.33 -7.97
N ALA A 107 -1.69 8.42 -8.30
CA ALA A 107 -1.09 9.74 -8.28
C ALA A 107 -0.62 10.08 -6.87
N ASP A 108 -1.42 9.90 -5.81
CA ASP A 108 -1.01 10.18 -4.44
C ASP A 108 0.21 9.33 -4.00
N ILE A 109 0.23 8.04 -4.38
CA ILE A 109 1.36 7.14 -4.09
C ILE A 109 2.62 7.58 -4.84
N SER A 110 2.50 7.90 -6.14
CA SER A 110 3.63 8.26 -7.01
C SER A 110 4.11 9.70 -6.82
N THR A 111 3.22 10.60 -6.40
CA THR A 111 3.45 12.04 -6.30
C THR A 111 3.72 12.51 -4.88
N GLY A 112 4.19 11.62 -3.99
CA GLY A 112 4.76 11.96 -2.67
C GLY A 112 5.96 12.92 -2.70
N GLN A 113 6.05 13.84 -3.67
CA GLN A 113 6.27 15.29 -3.64
C GLN A 113 6.93 15.68 -4.98
N LYS A 114 6.56 16.84 -5.55
CA LYS A 114 7.14 17.40 -6.80
C LYS A 114 7.97 18.64 -6.47
N GLY A 115 9.28 18.62 -6.75
CA GLY A 115 10.22 19.75 -6.60
C GLY A 115 11.69 19.32 -6.46
N ASN A 116 12.63 20.26 -6.51
CA ASN A 116 14.10 20.01 -6.59
C ASN A 116 14.81 20.02 -5.21
N ARG A 117 14.24 19.40 -4.18
CA ARG A 117 14.81 19.24 -2.81
C ARG A 117 14.67 17.78 -2.41
N TRP A 118 15.40 17.26 -1.42
CA TRP A 118 15.15 15.92 -0.85
C TRP A 118 13.66 15.70 -0.68
N ILE A 119 13.15 14.84 -1.54
CA ILE A 119 11.73 14.68 -1.76
C ILE A 119 11.29 13.64 -0.75
N ASP A 120 10.28 13.96 0.04
CA ASP A 120 9.68 13.07 1.04
C ASP A 120 8.87 11.93 0.37
N ARG A 121 9.47 11.31 -0.64
CA ARG A 121 8.93 10.15 -1.34
C ARG A 121 9.19 8.93 -0.51
N ARG A 122 8.20 8.04 -0.51
CA ARG A 122 8.30 6.73 0.13
C ARG A 122 9.56 5.98 -0.30
N ASP A 123 9.86 6.02 -1.59
CA ASP A 123 11.04 5.38 -2.16
C ASP A 123 12.34 6.02 -1.67
N THR A 124 12.40 7.34 -1.53
CA THR A 124 13.57 8.02 -0.94
C THR A 124 13.77 7.58 0.52
N SER A 125 12.70 7.51 1.31
CA SER A 125 12.76 7.05 2.71
C SER A 125 13.12 5.56 2.85
N ILE A 126 12.87 4.74 1.83
CA ILE A 126 13.22 3.31 1.80
C ILE A 126 14.63 3.07 1.26
N HIS A 127 14.93 3.64 0.09
CA HIS A 127 16.12 3.35 -0.69
C HIS A 127 17.28 4.29 -0.39
N GLU A 128 17.01 5.50 0.09
CA GLU A 128 18.05 6.52 0.30
C GLU A 128 18.32 6.86 1.77
N TYR A 129 17.63 6.22 2.73
CA TYR A 129 17.78 6.54 4.16
C TYR A 129 19.23 6.58 4.62
N VAL A 130 20.02 5.57 4.22
CA VAL A 130 21.46 5.45 4.51
C VAL A 130 22.36 5.91 3.35
N ALA A 131 21.77 6.26 2.21
CA ALA A 131 22.52 6.67 1.04
C ALA A 131 22.97 8.13 1.17
N VAL A 132 24.21 8.40 0.73
CA VAL A 132 24.79 9.74 0.72
C VAL A 132 25.15 10.10 -0.73
N PHE A 133 24.51 11.16 -1.22
CA PHE A 133 24.67 11.70 -2.56
C PHE A 133 25.03 13.20 -2.48
N SER A 134 25.54 13.76 -3.57
CA SER A 134 25.96 15.16 -3.63
C SER A 134 24.84 16.15 -3.30
N ASP A 135 23.60 15.81 -3.64
CA ASP A 135 22.40 16.61 -3.39
C ASP A 135 21.79 16.38 -2.01
N ASN A 136 22.27 15.38 -1.26
CA ASN A 136 21.73 14.98 0.03
C ASN A 136 22.70 15.10 1.23
N ILE A 137 23.94 15.51 0.96
CA ILE A 137 25.03 15.55 1.94
C ILE A 137 24.74 16.49 3.12
N GLN A 138 23.92 17.53 2.93
CA GLN A 138 23.52 18.45 4.00
C GLN A 138 22.44 17.90 4.96
N PHE A 139 21.82 16.76 4.67
CA PHE A 139 20.72 16.24 5.49
C PHE A 139 21.21 15.47 6.71
N THR A 140 21.02 16.08 7.87
CA THR A 140 21.30 15.48 9.18
C THR A 140 20.34 14.33 9.50
N MET A 141 20.68 13.51 10.50
CA MET A 141 19.78 12.47 11.01
C MET A 141 18.40 13.03 11.39
N THR A 142 18.34 14.16 12.11
CA THR A 142 17.07 14.79 12.51
C THR A 142 16.22 15.19 11.31
N MET A 143 16.85 15.67 10.22
CA MET A 143 16.12 15.98 8.99
C MET A 143 15.58 14.71 8.34
N ARG A 144 16.42 13.66 8.25
CA ARG A 144 16.05 12.33 7.72
C ARG A 144 14.89 11.70 8.49
N ASP A 145 14.93 11.73 9.81
CA ASP A 145 13.84 11.22 10.65
C ASP A 145 12.57 12.07 10.49
N GLY A 146 12.71 13.39 10.31
CA GLY A 146 11.59 14.28 9.98
C GLY A 146 10.95 13.97 8.62
N PHE A 147 11.72 13.54 7.62
CA PHE A 147 11.19 13.02 6.36
C PHE A 147 10.47 11.69 6.60
N ASN A 148 11.13 10.70 7.23
CA ASN A 148 10.53 9.41 7.51
C ASN A 148 9.23 9.52 8.30
N ARG A 149 9.13 10.42 9.27
CA ARG A 149 7.89 10.67 10.00
C ARG A 149 6.73 11.02 9.07
N ARG A 150 6.92 12.02 8.20
CA ARG A 150 5.87 12.47 7.27
C ARG A 150 5.55 11.40 6.23
N THR A 151 6.57 10.72 5.71
CA THR A 151 6.39 9.55 4.84
C THR A 151 5.55 8.47 5.54
N ALA A 152 5.83 8.16 6.81
CA ALA A 152 5.13 7.15 7.58
C ALA A 152 3.66 7.54 7.82
N GLU A 153 3.41 8.76 8.27
CA GLU A 153 2.06 9.31 8.49
C GLU A 153 1.22 9.28 7.21
N LEU A 154 1.75 9.78 6.09
CA LEU A 154 1.10 9.70 4.78
C LEU A 154 0.94 8.24 4.33
N GLY A 155 1.95 7.41 4.60
CA GLY A 155 1.95 6.01 4.22
C GLY A 155 0.81 5.22 4.85
N VAL A 156 0.50 5.47 6.12
CA VAL A 156 -0.65 4.85 6.81
C VAL A 156 -1.97 5.28 6.17
N GLN A 157 -2.14 6.58 5.87
CA GLN A 157 -3.35 7.08 5.21
C GLN A 157 -3.56 6.45 3.85
N LEU A 158 -2.51 6.38 3.03
CA LEU A 158 -2.56 5.75 1.72
C LEU A 158 -2.82 4.24 1.81
N THR A 159 -2.25 3.58 2.82
CA THR A 159 -2.51 2.15 3.07
C THR A 159 -3.98 1.88 3.34
N LEU A 160 -4.62 2.66 4.21
CA LEU A 160 -6.05 2.54 4.49
C LEU A 160 -6.90 2.81 3.25
N LYS A 161 -6.58 3.87 2.48
CA LYS A 161 -7.25 4.16 1.21
C LYS A 161 -7.12 2.99 0.22
N THR A 162 -5.92 2.41 0.09
CA THR A 162 -5.65 1.26 -0.79
C THR A 162 -6.49 0.05 -0.40
N VAL A 163 -6.49 -0.32 0.88
CA VAL A 163 -7.27 -1.48 1.35
C VAL A 163 -8.76 -1.30 1.04
N ASN A 164 -9.31 -0.13 1.38
CA ASN A 164 -10.73 0.15 1.16
C ASN A 164 -11.09 0.10 -0.34
N LEU A 165 -10.35 0.85 -1.16
CA LEU A 165 -10.65 0.96 -2.58
C LEU A 165 -10.49 -0.37 -3.31
N VAL A 166 -9.43 -1.12 -3.02
CA VAL A 166 -9.21 -2.43 -3.64
C VAL A 166 -10.33 -3.40 -3.28
N ASN A 167 -10.76 -3.44 -2.02
CA ASN A 167 -11.85 -4.33 -1.61
C ASN A 167 -13.17 -3.99 -2.30
N GLU A 168 -13.47 -2.70 -2.44
CA GLU A 168 -14.65 -2.24 -3.18
C GLU A 168 -14.59 -2.65 -4.66
N LEU A 169 -13.42 -2.55 -5.30
CA LEU A 169 -13.24 -2.93 -6.70
C LEU A 169 -13.39 -4.44 -6.91
N ILE A 170 -12.80 -5.26 -6.04
CA ILE A 170 -12.91 -6.72 -6.10
C ILE A 170 -14.39 -7.15 -5.94
N LEU A 171 -15.08 -6.59 -4.94
CA LEU A 171 -16.51 -6.85 -4.70
C LEU A 171 -17.43 -6.47 -5.88
N GLN A 172 -17.01 -5.52 -6.72
CA GLN A 172 -17.76 -5.16 -7.93
C GLN A 172 -17.54 -6.17 -9.06
N THR A 173 -16.34 -6.71 -9.19
CA THR A 173 -16.02 -7.77 -10.16
C THR A 173 -16.89 -9.01 -9.93
N ASP A 174 -16.97 -9.50 -8.68
CA ASP A 174 -17.76 -10.69 -8.31
C ASP A 174 -19.25 -10.55 -8.63
N LYS A 175 -19.80 -9.33 -8.54
CA LYS A 175 -21.21 -9.06 -8.85
C LYS A 175 -21.50 -9.02 -10.34
N THR A 176 -20.49 -8.78 -11.16
CA THR A 176 -20.65 -8.63 -12.61
C THR A 176 -20.57 -9.98 -13.32
N GLU A 177 -19.89 -10.98 -12.73
CA GLU A 177 -19.79 -12.35 -13.26
C GLU A 177 -20.98 -13.25 -12.87
N GLY A 178 -21.87 -12.79 -11.99
CA GLY A 178 -23.07 -13.50 -11.51
C GLY A 178 -24.36 -13.26 -12.30
N LEU A 179 -24.29 -12.65 -13.50
CA LEU A 179 -25.42 -12.38 -14.41
C LEU A 179 -25.20 -13.05 -15.77
#